data_AF-A0A1E1V882-F1
#
_entry.id   AF-A0A1E1V882-F1
#
_cell.length_a   1.000
_cell.length_b   1.000
_cell.length_c   1.000
_cell.angle_alpha   90.00
_cell.angle_beta   90.00
_cell.angle_gamma   90.00
#
_symmetry.space_group_name_H-M   'P 1'
#
loop_
_entity.id
_entity.type
_entity.pdbx_description
1 polymer ?
#
loop_
_entity_poly.entity_id
_entity_poly.type
_entity_poly.pdbx_seq_one_letter_code
_entity_poly.pdbx_strand_id
1 'polypeptide(L)' 'MAGRAEGVAVIHVVVDDETSEVSSIEVLARHGAIREKFEEGIRATRYEPTQWQ' A
#
# COMPACT_ATOMS: atom_id res chain seq x y z
N MET A 1 -1.87 -23.40 15.00
CA MET A 1 -2.61 -22.91 13.82
C MET A 1 -2.56 -21.39 13.84
N ALA A 2 -1.70 -20.76 13.05
CA ALA A 2 -1.66 -19.28 12.98
C ALA A 2 -2.88 -18.82 12.17
N GLY A 3 -3.90 -18.26 12.84
CA GLY A 3 -5.08 -17.72 12.18
C GLY A 3 -4.68 -16.60 11.22
N ARG A 4 -5.24 -16.61 10.01
CA ARG A 4 -5.07 -15.51 9.07
C ARG A 4 -5.71 -14.27 9.69
N ALA A 5 -4.87 -13.33 10.10
CA ALA A 5 -5.32 -12.03 10.57
C ALA A 5 -5.83 -11.23 9.37
N GLU A 6 -7.14 -10.97 9.34
CA GLU A 6 -7.76 -10.14 8.31
C GLU A 6 -7.72 -8.68 8.73
N GLY A 7 -7.50 -7.79 7.76
CA GLY A 7 -7.48 -6.36 7.98
C GLY A 7 -7.38 -5.56 6.69
N VAL A 8 -7.73 -4.27 6.78
CA VAL A 8 -7.78 -3.31 5.68
C VAL A 8 -7.00 -2.06 6.07
N ALA A 9 -6.20 -1.51 5.15
CA ALA A 9 -5.55 -0.22 5.31
C ALA A 9 -6.00 0.73 4.21
N VAL A 10 -6.21 1.99 4.58
CA VAL A 10 -6.41 3.09 3.62
C VAL A 10 -5.07 3.79 3.44
N ILE A 11 -4.61 3.90 2.20
CA ILE A 11 -3.29 4.42 1.87
C ILE A 11 -3.47 5.55 0.87
N HIS A 12 -2.83 6.68 1.16
CA HIS A 12 -2.67 7.78 0.22
C HIS A 12 -1.32 7.62 -0.49
N VAL A 13 -1.37 7.48 -1.82
CA VAL A 13 -0.18 7.39 -2.67
C VAL A 13 -0.16 8.61 -3.57
N VAL A 14 0.94 9.34 -3.55
CA VAL A 14 1.20 10.45 -4.46
C VAL A 14 2.19 9.97 -5.51
N VAL A 15 1.86 10.20 -6.77
CA VAL A 15 2.67 9.82 -7.92
C VAL A 15 2.98 11.10 -8.70
N ASP A 16 4.22 11.22 -9.15
CA ASP A 16 4.66 12.25 -10.07
C ASP A 16 4.04 11.98 -11.46
N ASP A 17 3.38 12.98 -12.03
CA ASP A 17 2.60 12.82 -13.27
C ASP A 17 3.48 12.77 -14.52
N GLU A 18 4.69 13.30 -14.46
CA GLU A 18 5.65 13.30 -15.57
C GLU A 18 6.41 11.97 -15.67
N THR A 19 6.80 11.41 -14.53
CA THR A 19 7.67 10.22 -14.42
C THR A 19 6.92 8.95 -14.07
N SER A 20 5.68 9.07 -13.58
CA SER A 20 4.90 7.98 -12.99
C SER A 20 5.57 7.33 -11.76
N GLU A 21 6.53 8.02 -11.13
CA GLU A 21 7.21 7.55 -9.93
C GLU A 21 6.43 7.92 -8.65
N VAL A 22 6.44 7.03 -7.67
CA VAL A 22 5.79 7.29 -6.37
C VAL A 22 6.63 8.29 -5.58
N SER A 23 6.05 9.46 -5.29
CA SER A 23 6.70 10.53 -4.53
C SER A 23 6.41 10.46 -3.03
N SER A 24 5.25 9.89 -2.63
CA SER A 24 4.91 9.69 -1.22
C SER A 24 3.92 8.55 -1.01
N ILE A 25 4.00 7.91 0.17
CA ILE A 25 3.06 6.88 0.64
C ILE A 25 2.76 7.15 2.12
N GLU A 26 1.49 7.37 2.43
CA GLU A 26 0.99 7.60 3.80
C GLU A 26 -0.16 6.63 4.14
N VAL A 27 -0.16 6.05 5.33
CA VAL A 27 -1.27 5.22 5.82
C VAL A 27 -2.25 6.08 6.60
N LEU A 28 -3.46 6.26 6.06
CA LEU A 28 -4.50 7.11 6.65
C LEU A 28 -5.33 6.38 7.71
N ALA A 29 -5.55 5.07 7.53
CA ALA A 29 -6.34 4.28 8.47
C ALA A 29 -5.96 2.79 8.43
N ARG A 30 -6.21 2.11 9.55
CA ARG A 30 -6.06 0.66 9.69
C ARG A 30 -7.29 0.09 10.38
N HIS A 31 -7.80 -1.01 9.84
CA HIS A 31 -8.92 -1.76 10.37
C HIS A 31 -8.54 -3.23 10.47
N GLY A 32 -8.82 -3.87 11.61
CA GLY A 32 -8.45 -5.27 11.83
C GLY A 32 -6.97 -5.48 12.12
N ALA A 33 -6.50 -6.70 11.94
CA ALA A 33 -5.19 -7.15 12.42
C ALA A 33 -4.09 -7.06 11.33
N ILE A 34 -3.89 -5.85 10.78
CA ILE A 34 -2.75 -5.56 9.90
C ILE A 34 -1.46 -5.52 10.72
N ARG A 35 -0.46 -6.29 10.28
CA ARG A 35 0.87 -6.35 10.93
C ARG A 35 1.67 -5.09 10.60
N GLU A 36 2.52 -4.65 11.53
CA GLU A 36 3.35 -3.45 11.36
C GLU A 36 4.23 -3.49 10.09
N LYS A 37 4.70 -4.67 9.67
CA LYS A 37 5.50 -4.84 8.44
C LYS A 37 4.73 -4.72 7.13
N PHE A 38 3.42 -4.47 7.18
CA PHE A 38 2.62 -4.30 5.97
C PHE A 38 3.10 -3.12 5.09
N GLU A 39 3.56 -2.03 5.71
CA GLU A 39 4.09 -0.87 4.99
C GLU A 39 5.36 -1.18 4.19
N GLU A 40 6.23 -2.03 4.75
CA GLU A 40 7.46 -2.47 4.08
C GLU A 40 7.14 -3.25 2.79
N GLY A 41 6.08 -4.07 2.81
CA GLY A 41 5.62 -4.81 1.63
C GLY A 41 5.07 -3.90 0.53
N ILE A 42 4.36 -2.84 0.91
CA ILE A 42 3.83 -1.86 -0.06
C ILE A 42 4.97 -1.09 -0.72
N ARG A 43 5.95 -0.62 0.06
CA ARG A 43 7.13 0.10 -0.49
C ARG A 43 7.99 -0.76 -1.41
N ALA A 44 8.05 -2.07 -1.15
CA ALA A 44 8.74 -3.02 -2.02
C ALA A 44 7.96 -3.34 -3.31
N THR A 45 6.67 -3.00 -3.37
CA THR A 45 5.86 -3.21 -4.57
C THR A 45 6.13 -2.07 -5.54
N ARG A 46 6.90 -2.35 -6.60
CA ARG A 46 7.01 -1.45 -7.75
C ARG A 46 5.60 -1.23 -8.30
N TYR A 47 5.14 0.01 -8.34
CA TYR A 47 3.86 0.34 -8.97
C TYR A 47 4.02 0.10 -10.48
N GLU A 48 3.60 -1.06 -10.96
CA GLU A 48 3.29 -1.25 -12.37
C GLU A 48 1.84 -0.81 -12.52
N PRO A 49 1.56 0.35 -13.13
CA PRO A 49 0.19 0.77 -13.38
C PRO A 49 -0.44 -0.30 -14.26
N THR A 50 -1.20 -1.19 -13.62
CA THR A 50 -2.13 -2.06 -14.33
C THR A 50 -3.06 -1.08 -15.03
N GLN A 51 -3.11 -1.14 -16.36
CA GLN A 51 -4.04 -0.36 -17.15
C GLN A 51 -5.45 -0.76 -16.71
N TRP A 52 -6.03 -0.03 -15.77
CA TRP A 52 -7.44 -0.13 -15.44
C TRP A 52 -8.20 0.59 -16.56
N GLN A 53 -8.41 -0.14 -17.66
CA GLN A 53 -9.49 0.14 -18.62
C GLN A 53 -10.78 -0.51 -18.14
#